data_AF-A0A3D1X9D8-F1
#
_entry.id   AF-A0A3D1X9D8-F1
#
_cell.length_a   1.000
_cell.length_b   1.000
_cell.length_c   1.000
_cell.angle_alpha   90.00
_cell.angle_beta   90.00
_cell.angle_gamma   90.00
#
_symmetry.space_group_name_H-M   'P 1'
#
loop_
_entity.id
_entity.type
_entity.pdbx_description
1 polymer ?
#
loop_
_entity_poly.entity_id
_entity_poly.type
_entity_poly.pdbx_seq_one_letter_code
_entity_poly.pdbx_strand_id
1 'polypeptide(L)'
;MHLLSQAGELLLTLHAGIAQAESENKSENILTNEKYTGASLYGETESADFPSTKRMVCDPFEVHRSRNHHPPIIQERRFKRVQKLKAKRSNIEVDEYGNKVRKSTHYSSKKIVDRAKKTTKPQD
;
A
#
# COMPACT_ATOMS: atom_id res chain seq x y z
N MET A 1 14.77 -23.31 32.58
CA MET A 1 14.30 -22.70 31.33
C MET A 1 15.39 -22.91 30.28
N HIS A 2 15.19 -23.83 29.33
CA HIS A 2 16.19 -24.10 28.30
C HIS A 2 16.27 -22.88 27.36
N LEU A 3 17.41 -22.19 27.37
CA LEU A 3 17.76 -21.23 26.34
C LEU A 3 17.88 -22.01 25.02
N LEU A 4 17.07 -21.63 24.03
CA LEU A 4 17.21 -22.20 22.70
C LEU A 4 18.63 -21.90 22.21
N SER A 5 19.27 -22.87 21.55
CA SER A 5 20.55 -22.63 20.87
C SER A 5 20.42 -21.39 19.98
N GLN A 6 21.49 -20.59 19.86
CA GLN A 6 21.53 -19.37 19.04
C GLN A 6 21.00 -19.60 17.62
N ALA A 7 21.23 -20.79 17.05
CA ALA A 7 20.68 -21.18 15.75
C ALA A 7 19.15 -21.35 15.76
N GLY A 8 18.56 -21.82 16.85
CA GLY A 8 17.11 -21.98 17.02
C GLY A 8 16.37 -20.65 17.18
N GLU A 9 16.96 -19.68 17.87
CA GLU A 9 16.38 -18.33 18.00
C GLU A 9 16.39 -17.59 16.66
N LEU A 10 17.49 -17.72 15.88
CA LEU A 10 17.58 -17.17 14.53
C LEU A 10 16.54 -17.80 13.60
N LEU A 11 16.34 -19.12 13.68
CA LEU A 11 15.35 -19.82 12.86
C LEU A 11 13.91 -19.38 13.18
N LEU A 12 13.57 -19.21 14.46
CA LEU A 12 12.27 -18.68 14.89
C LEU A 12 12.06 -17.26 14.37
N THR A 13 13.08 -16.40 14.50
CA THR A 13 13.03 -15.01 14.03
C THR A 13 12.82 -14.94 12.52
N LEU A 14 13.49 -15.82 11.77
CA LEU A 14 13.37 -15.89 10.31
C LEU A 14 11.96 -16.33 9.88
N HIS A 15 11.41 -17.37 10.52
CA HIS A 15 10.04 -17.84 10.25
C HIS A 15 8.99 -16.78 10.60
N ALA A 16 9.15 -16.11 11.75
CA ALA A 16 8.27 -15.01 12.15
C ALA A 16 8.33 -13.85 11.15
N GLY A 17 9.53 -13.50 10.67
CA GLY A 17 9.71 -12.46 9.65
C GLY A 17 9.03 -12.81 8.32
N ILE A 18 9.17 -14.04 7.83
CA ILE A 18 8.51 -14.52 6.61
C ILE A 18 6.98 -14.49 6.80
N ALA A 19 6.47 -15.01 7.92
CA ALA A 19 5.04 -15.02 8.22
C ALA A 19 4.45 -13.59 8.31
N GLN A 20 5.18 -12.66 8.93
CA GLN A 20 4.76 -11.26 9.01
C GLN A 20 4.72 -10.59 7.63
N ALA A 21 5.75 -10.81 6.80
CA ALA A 21 5.78 -10.29 5.43
C ALA A 21 4.63 -10.84 4.57
N GLU A 22 4.29 -12.13 4.68
CA GLU A 22 3.15 -12.72 3.98
C GLU A 22 1.80 -12.11 4.44
N SER A 23 1.67 -11.86 5.74
CA SER A 23 0.47 -11.25 6.32
C SER A 23 0.26 -9.81 5.86
N GLU A 24 1.33 -9.00 5.82
CA GLU A 24 1.26 -7.61 5.37
C GLU A 24 0.73 -7.54 3.93
N ASN A 25 1.27 -8.37 3.02
CA ASN A 25 0.83 -8.43 1.63
C ASN A 25 -0.64 -8.86 1.49
N LYS A 26 -1.10 -9.83 2.31
CA LYS A 26 -2.52 -10.26 2.33
C LYS A 26 -3.44 -9.13 2.81
N SER A 27 -3.04 -8.42 3.87
CA SER A 27 -3.84 -7.31 4.41
C SER A 27 -4.00 -6.18 3.38
N GLU A 28 -2.94 -5.85 2.65
CA GLU A 28 -2.96 -4.81 1.63
C GLU A 28 -3.88 -5.18 0.47
N ASN A 29 -3.85 -6.44 0.03
CA ASN A 29 -4.74 -6.97 -1.01
C ASN A 29 -6.21 -6.93 -0.59
N ILE A 30 -6.50 -7.17 0.70
CA ILE A 30 -7.87 -7.10 1.20
C ILE A 30 -8.37 -5.65 1.19
N LEU A 31 -7.52 -4.70 1.59
CA LEU A 31 -7.91 -3.30 1.68
C LEU A 31 -8.03 -2.61 0.32
N THR A 32 -7.40 -3.11 -0.75
CA THR A 32 -7.49 -2.54 -2.11
C THR A 32 -8.60 -3.12 -2.97
N ASN A 33 -9.12 -4.30 -2.64
CA ASN A 33 -10.04 -4.98 -3.53
C ASN A 33 -11.46 -4.39 -3.45
N GLU A 34 -11.94 -3.86 -4.57
CA GLU A 34 -13.27 -3.26 -4.67
C GLU A 34 -14.39 -4.29 -4.47
N LYS A 35 -14.13 -5.59 -4.61
CA LYS A 35 -15.13 -6.66 -4.43
C LYS A 35 -15.82 -6.61 -3.07
N TYR A 36 -15.13 -6.16 -2.02
CA TYR A 36 -15.73 -6.07 -0.69
C TYR A 36 -16.85 -5.02 -0.58
N THR A 37 -16.97 -4.13 -1.58
CA THR A 37 -18.06 -3.13 -1.68
C THR A 37 -19.28 -3.63 -2.45
N GLY A 38 -19.30 -4.90 -2.91
CA GLY A 38 -20.40 -5.49 -3.67
C GLY A 38 -20.31 -5.26 -5.18
N ALA A 39 -19.27 -4.58 -5.66
CA ALA A 39 -18.96 -4.44 -7.09
C ALA A 39 -18.06 -5.57 -7.57
N SER A 40 -18.36 -6.20 -8.71
CA SER A 40 -17.47 -7.19 -9.34
C SER A 40 -16.77 -6.57 -10.53
N LEU A 41 -15.44 -6.67 -10.57
CA LEU A 41 -14.61 -6.27 -11.70
C LEU A 41 -14.19 -7.53 -12.46
N TYR A 42 -14.45 -7.58 -13.75
CA TYR A 42 -13.95 -8.63 -14.64
C TYR A 42 -13.45 -7.97 -15.92
N GLY A 43 -12.30 -8.43 -16.39
CA GLY A 43 -11.69 -7.98 -17.64
C GLY A 43 -11.17 -9.20 -18.37
N GLU A 44 -11.18 -9.14 -19.71
CA GLU A 44 -10.43 -10.10 -20.50
C GLU A 44 -8.95 -9.95 -20.15
N THR A 45 -8.23 -11.07 -20.10
CA THR A 45 -6.77 -11.06 -19.88
C THR A 45 -6.14 -11.66 -21.10
N GLU A 46 -5.45 -10.83 -21.89
CA GLU A 46 -4.66 -11.32 -23.00
C GLU A 46 -3.42 -12.06 -22.48
N SER A 47 -3.25 -13.29 -22.97
CA SER A 47 -2.03 -14.07 -22.79
C SER A 47 -0.96 -13.59 -23.77
N ALA A 48 0.26 -13.38 -23.28
CA ALA A 48 1.39 -13.10 -24.15
C ALA A 48 1.69 -14.30 -25.08
N ASP A 49 2.33 -14.01 -26.22
CA ASP A 49 2.72 -15.05 -27.19
C ASP A 49 3.58 -16.15 -26.54
N PHE A 50 3.34 -17.39 -26.95
CA PHE A 50 4.10 -18.57 -26.47
C PHE A 50 5.59 -18.39 -26.81
N PRO A 51 6.53 -18.70 -25.88
CA PRO A 51 6.40 -19.48 -24.64
C PRO A 51 6.15 -18.67 -23.35
N SER A 52 5.73 -17.41 -23.44
CA SER A 52 5.53 -16.58 -22.24
C SER A 52 4.31 -17.01 -21.42
N THR A 53 4.51 -17.30 -20.14
CA THR A 53 3.39 -17.55 -19.17
C THR A 53 2.84 -16.25 -18.57
N LYS A 54 3.44 -15.10 -18.88
CA LYS A 54 3.02 -13.83 -18.31
C LYS A 54 1.70 -13.40 -18.93
N ARG A 55 0.73 -13.08 -18.06
CA ARG A 55 -0.50 -12.39 -18.44
C ARG A 55 -0.23 -10.90 -18.47
N MET A 56 -0.52 -10.25 -19.59
CA MET A 56 -0.45 -8.79 -19.66
C MET A 56 -1.75 -8.22 -19.07
N VAL A 57 -1.62 -7.07 -18.40
CA VAL A 57 -2.78 -6.35 -17.89
C VAL A 57 -3.44 -5.67 -19.09
N CYS A 58 -4.67 -6.05 -19.43
CA CYS A 58 -5.46 -5.39 -20.47
C CYS A 58 -5.69 -3.91 -20.15
N ASP A 59 -5.92 -3.13 -21.20
CA ASP A 59 -6.14 -1.69 -21.13
C ASP A 59 -7.20 -1.34 -20.06
N PRO A 60 -6.98 -0.29 -19.24
CA PRO A 60 -7.88 0.05 -18.13
C PRO A 60 -9.31 0.43 -18.57
N PHE A 61 -9.54 0.63 -19.86
CA PHE A 61 -10.83 0.96 -20.47
C PHE A 61 -11.72 -0.26 -20.75
N GLU A 62 -11.15 -1.48 -20.77
CA GLU A 62 -11.88 -2.71 -21.10
C GLU A 62 -12.38 -3.48 -19.86
N VAL A 63 -12.12 -2.93 -18.66
CA VAL A 63 -12.58 -3.54 -17.41
C VAL A 63 -14.08 -3.32 -17.22
N HIS A 64 -14.87 -4.37 -17.40
CA HIS A 64 -16.30 -4.36 -17.12
C HIS A 64 -16.56 -4.37 -15.59
N ARG A 65 -17.52 -3.55 -15.17
CA ARG A 65 -17.92 -3.41 -13.77
C ARG A 65 -19.40 -3.79 -13.58
N SER A 66 -19.67 -4.88 -12.88
CA SER A 66 -21.02 -5.17 -12.40
C SER A 66 -21.24 -4.53 -11.04
N ARG A 67 -22.15 -3.55 -10.97
CA ARG A 67 -22.56 -2.94 -9.70
C ARG A 67 -23.60 -3.85 -9.04
N ASN A 68 -23.41 -4.16 -7.75
CA ASN A 68 -24.28 -5.00 -6.92
C ASN A 68 -24.29 -6.51 -7.28
N HIS A 69 -23.12 -7.09 -7.50
CA HIS A 69 -22.99 -8.55 -7.69
C HIS A 69 -23.35 -9.34 -6.41
N HIS A 70 -23.03 -8.79 -5.23
CA HIS A 70 -23.39 -9.40 -3.95
C HIS A 70 -23.58 -8.33 -2.87
N PRO A 71 -24.20 -8.68 -1.72
CA PRO A 71 -24.29 -7.78 -0.57
C PRO A 71 -22.91 -7.28 -0.14
N PRO A 72 -22.74 -5.97 0.10
CA PRO A 72 -21.44 -5.41 0.47
C PRO A 72 -21.02 -5.91 1.85
N ILE A 73 -19.81 -6.48 1.94
CA ILE A 73 -19.18 -6.84 3.22
C ILE A 73 -18.72 -5.56 3.93
N ILE A 74 -18.24 -4.58 3.16
CA ILE A 74 -17.80 -3.26 3.64
C ILE A 74 -18.57 -2.18 2.89
N GLN A 75 -19.14 -1.23 3.62
CA GLN A 75 -19.78 -0.06 3.02
C GLN A 75 -18.78 0.76 2.19
N GLU A 76 -19.20 1.20 1.01
CA GLU A 76 -18.37 1.98 0.07
C GLU A 76 -17.74 3.22 0.73
N ARG A 77 -18.49 3.90 1.61
CA ARG A 77 -17.98 5.05 2.39
C ARG A 77 -16.76 4.69 3.23
N ARG A 78 -16.77 3.53 3.90
CA ARG A 78 -15.64 3.05 4.72
C ARG A 78 -14.45 2.70 3.82
N PHE A 79 -14.70 2.01 2.71
CA PHE A 79 -13.66 1.66 1.74
C PHE A 79 -12.95 2.92 1.18
N LYS A 80 -13.70 3.92 0.71
CA LYS A 80 -13.15 5.20 0.23
C LYS A 80 -12.31 5.92 1.30
N ARG A 81 -12.74 5.87 2.57
CA ARG A 81 -11.98 6.45 3.69
C ARG A 81 -10.65 5.73 3.88
N VAL A 82 -10.63 4.41 3.82
CA VAL A 82 -9.40 3.60 3.93
C VAL A 82 -8.44 3.91 2.78
N GLN A 83 -8.92 3.99 1.54
CA GLN A 83 -8.06 4.36 0.40
C GLN A 83 -7.38 5.72 0.58
N LYS A 84 -8.13 6.72 1.07
CA LYS A 84 -7.56 8.05 1.38
C LYS A 84 -6.49 7.97 2.47
N LEU A 85 -6.71 7.19 3.53
CA LEU A 85 -5.73 7.00 4.60
C LEU A 85 -4.48 6.27 4.10
N LYS A 86 -4.64 5.26 3.24
CA LYS A 86 -3.55 4.54 2.61
C LYS A 86 -2.71 5.44 1.71
N ALA A 87 -3.35 6.23 0.86
CA ALA A 87 -2.67 7.24 0.04
C ALA A 87 -1.89 8.24 0.90
N LYS A 88 -2.48 8.72 2.01
CA LYS A 88 -1.80 9.63 2.95
C LYS A 88 -0.58 9.00 3.63
N ARG A 89 -0.64 7.71 3.97
CA ARG A 89 0.48 6.95 4.57
C ARG A 89 1.54 6.58 3.54
N SER A 90 1.18 6.54 2.25
CA SER A 90 2.11 6.15 1.20
C SER A 90 3.21 7.20 1.04
N ASN A 91 4.45 6.72 0.89
CA ASN A 91 5.60 7.55 0.58
C ASN A 91 5.76 7.75 -0.94
N ILE A 92 4.68 7.61 -1.73
CA ILE A 92 4.71 7.69 -3.19
C ILE A 92 3.97 8.96 -3.61
N GLU A 93 4.63 9.77 -4.43
CA GLU A 93 4.09 10.94 -5.11
C GLU A 93 4.08 10.68 -6.61
N VAL A 94 3.13 11.28 -7.31
CA VAL A 94 3.04 11.21 -8.76
C VAL A 94 3.58 12.54 -9.29
N ASP A 95 4.64 12.48 -10.08
CA ASP A 95 5.26 13.65 -10.70
C ASP A 95 4.37 14.20 -11.83
N GLU A 96 4.68 15.40 -12.34
CA GLU A 96 3.92 16.05 -13.42
C GLU A 96 3.82 15.20 -14.70
N TYR A 97 4.79 14.30 -14.90
CA TYR A 97 4.85 13.34 -16.00
C TYR A 97 4.12 12.01 -15.73
N GLY A 98 3.39 11.89 -14.62
CA GLY A 98 2.67 10.66 -14.25
C GLY A 98 3.55 9.55 -13.66
N ASN A 99 4.85 9.81 -13.47
CA ASN A 99 5.79 8.84 -12.91
C ASN A 99 5.63 8.72 -11.39
N LYS A 100 5.63 7.48 -10.88
CA LYS A 100 5.57 7.21 -9.42
C LYS A 100 6.95 7.42 -8.80
N VAL A 101 7.13 8.51 -8.08
CA VAL A 101 8.38 8.87 -7.38
C VAL A 101 8.17 8.71 -5.87
N ARG A 102 9.21 8.33 -5.12
CA ARG A 102 9.13 8.26 -3.65
C ARG A 102 9.50 9.60 -3.03
N LYS A 103 8.84 9.99 -1.94
CA LYS A 103 9.24 11.21 -1.21
C LYS A 103 10.64 11.03 -0.63
N SER A 104 11.45 12.08 -0.74
CA SER A 104 12.80 12.16 -0.19
C SER A 104 12.82 12.32 1.33
N THR A 105 11.65 12.36 1.98
CA THR A 105 11.50 12.59 3.43
C THR A 105 11.89 11.37 4.28
N HIS A 106 11.98 10.19 3.68
CA HIS A 106 12.39 8.98 4.40
C HIS A 106 13.86 9.09 4.84
N TYR A 107 14.10 9.08 6.15
CA TYR A 107 15.40 9.36 6.78
C TYR A 107 15.95 10.78 6.57
N SER A 108 15.10 11.77 6.26
CA SER A 108 15.55 13.17 6.15
C SER A 108 15.81 13.75 7.55
N SER A 109 17.00 14.29 7.76
CA SER A 109 17.32 15.05 8.97
C SER A 109 16.46 16.32 9.04
N LYS A 110 15.98 16.68 10.24
CA LYS A 110 15.29 17.95 10.43
C LYS A 110 16.24 19.08 10.02
N LYS A 111 15.88 19.82 8.96
CA LYS A 111 16.64 21.01 8.59
C LYS A 111 16.55 22.01 9.75
N ILE A 112 17.69 22.48 10.23
CA ILE A 112 17.77 23.52 11.25
C ILE A 112 17.44 24.85 10.58
N VAL A 113 16.15 25.07 10.32
CA VAL A 113 15.62 26.37 9.91
C VAL A 113 14.52 26.65 10.93
N ASP A 114 14.50 27.84 11.51
CA ASP A 114 13.56 28.30 12.56
C ASP A 114 14.04 28.28 14.03
N ARG A 115 15.35 28.30 14.30
CA ARG A 115 15.84 28.74 15.63
C ARG A 115 16.01 30.26 15.77
N ALA A 116 15.94 31.02 14.68
CA ALA A 116 16.21 32.46 14.69
C ALA A 116 14.98 33.37 14.88
N LYS A 117 13.74 32.84 14.88
CA LYS A 117 12.52 33.67 14.95
C LYS A 117 11.81 33.68 16.31
N LYS A 118 12.41 33.11 17.37
CA LYS A 118 11.75 32.97 18.69
C LYS A 118 12.20 33.97 19.77
N THR A 119 13.03 34.96 19.44
CA THR A 119 13.52 35.96 20.39
C THR A 119 13.29 37.39 19.91
N THR A 120 12.03 37.82 19.86
CA THR A 120 11.71 39.25 19.97
C THR A 120 10.41 39.37 20.73
N LYS A 121 10.51 39.58 22.06
CA LYS A 121 9.42 40.09 22.87
C LYS A 121 9.23 41.57 22.48
N PRO A 122 8.02 42.05 22.17
CA PRO A 122 7.78 43.48 22.13
C PRO A 122 7.86 44.02 23.56
N GLN A 123 8.69 45.03 23.77
CA GLN A 123 8.57 45.92 24.92
C GLN A 123 7.65 47.07 24.51
N ASP A 124 6.53 47.19 25.21
CA ASP A 124 5.90 48.45 25.63
C ASP A 124 5.00 48.13 26.83
#